data_AF-A0A9C8WFI6-F1
#
_entry.id   AF-A0A9C8WFI6-F1
#
_cell.length_a   1.000
_cell.length_b   1.000
_cell.length_c   1.000
_cell.angle_alpha   90.00
_cell.angle_beta   90.00
_cell.angle_gamma   90.00
#
_symmetry.space_group_name_H-M   'P 1'
#
loop_
_entity.id
_entity.type
_entity.pdbx_description
1 polymer ?
#
loop_
_entity_poly.entity_id
_entity_poly.type
_entity_poly.pdbx_seq_one_letter_code
_entity_poly.pdbx_strand_id
1 'polypeptide(L)' 'MFKDSEMISKQTHELNYVLKKYGKKQSEKNRRKMIDLLNGFVKFEEYKPHMRKEFYQYIDDKNAFDSMEA' A
#
# COMPACT_ATOMS: atom_id res chain seq x y z
N MET A 1 -8.96 2.82 -20.24
CA MET A 1 -8.06 1.65 -20.15
C MET A 1 -7.13 1.91 -18.99
N PHE A 2 -7.20 1.10 -17.94
CA PHE A 2 -6.29 1.21 -16.79
C PHE A 2 -4.90 0.77 -17.23
N LYS A 3 -3.87 1.47 -16.76
CA LYS A 3 -2.47 1.08 -17.03
C LYS A 3 -1.92 0.34 -15.83
N ASP A 4 -1.17 -0.74 -16.06
CA ASP A 4 -0.48 -1.46 -14.98
C ASP A 4 0.45 -0.56 -14.15
N SER A 5 0.97 0.52 -14.75
CA SER A 5 1.76 1.56 -14.07
C SER A 5 1.01 2.29 -12.95
N GLU A 6 -0.31 2.20 -12.94
CA GLU A 6 -1.19 2.80 -11.92
C GLU A 6 -1.46 1.82 -10.77
N MET A 7 -1.01 0.58 -10.83
CA MET A 7 -1.05 -0.37 -9.71
C MET A 7 0.24 -0.28 -8.88
N ILE A 8 0.14 -0.57 -7.58
CA ILE A 8 1.31 -0.71 -6.73
C ILE A 8 1.88 -2.12 -6.92
N SER A 9 3.09 -2.20 -7.46
CA SER A 9 3.80 -3.47 -7.59
C SER A 9 4.29 -3.96 -6.22
N LYS A 10 4.44 -5.28 -6.09
CA LYS A 10 5.02 -5.91 -4.88
C LYS A 10 6.56 -5.91 -4.88
N GLN A 11 7.19 -5.15 -5.79
CA GLN A 11 8.65 -5.08 -5.88
C GLN A 11 9.21 -4.22 -4.74
N THR A 12 10.35 -4.62 -4.18
CA THR A 12 10.96 -3.98 -3.00
C THR A 12 11.12 -2.47 -3.12
N HIS A 13 11.53 -1.96 -4.28
CA HIS A 13 11.75 -0.52 -4.49
C HIS A 13 10.43 0.28 -4.45
N GLU A 14 9.35 -0.28 -5.00
CA GLU A 14 8.01 0.32 -4.95
C GLU A 14 7.46 0.32 -3.52
N LEU A 15 7.61 -0.79 -2.79
CA LEU A 15 7.20 -0.87 -1.38
C LEU A 15 7.97 0.15 -0.52
N ASN A 16 9.28 0.27 -0.73
CA ASN A 16 10.12 1.24 -0.02
C ASN A 16 9.73 2.68 -0.35
N TYR A 17 9.34 2.97 -1.59
CA TYR A 17 8.82 4.28 -1.99
C TYR A 17 7.57 4.66 -1.20
N VAL A 18 6.59 3.75 -1.10
CA VAL A 18 5.36 3.99 -0.34
C VAL A 18 5.66 4.12 1.16
N LEU A 19 6.45 3.22 1.75
CA LEU A 19 6.83 3.32 3.16
C LEU A 19 7.50 4.67 3.47
N LYS A 20 8.41 5.13 2.60
CA LYS A 20 9.04 6.44 2.73
C LYS A 20 8.02 7.59 2.67
N LYS A 21 7.04 7.53 1.75
CA LYS A 21 5.98 8.54 1.64
C LYS A 21 5.21 8.73 2.95
N TYR A 22 4.98 7.64 3.69
CA TYR A 22 4.26 7.64 4.97
C TYR A 22 5.17 7.75 6.20
N GLY A 23 6.46 8.05 6.02
CA GLY A 23 7.41 8.18 7.13
C GLY A 23 7.58 6.89 7.94
N LYS A 24 7.51 5.73 7.27
CA LYS A 24 7.70 4.41 7.88
C LYS A 24 9.04 3.82 7.50
N LYS A 25 9.63 3.06 8.43
CA LYS A 25 10.90 2.36 8.24
C LYS A 25 10.81 1.39 7.07
N GLN A 26 11.84 1.34 6.23
CA GLN A 26 11.97 0.40 5.11
C GLN A 26 12.48 -0.98 5.59
N SER A 27 11.87 -1.51 6.66
CA SER A 27 12.21 -2.83 7.21
C SER A 27 11.54 -3.96 6.43
N GLU A 28 12.09 -5.17 6.53
CA GLU A 28 11.46 -6.37 5.98
C GLU A 28 10.07 -6.60 6.59
N LYS A 29 9.93 -6.34 7.89
CA LYS A 29 8.67 -6.43 8.63
C LYS A 29 7.60 -5.49 8.05
N ASN A 30 7.93 -4.23 7.80
CA ASN A 30 6.99 -3.27 7.21
C ASN A 30 6.66 -3.60 5.75
N ARG A 31 7.63 -4.07 4.95
CA ARG A 31 7.38 -4.55 3.58
C ARG A 31 6.39 -5.72 3.56
N ARG A 32 6.57 -6.70 4.45
CA ARG A 32 5.64 -7.84 4.57
C ARG A 32 4.23 -7.36 4.92
N LYS A 33 4.09 -6.49 5.92
CA LYS A 33 2.79 -5.88 6.27
C LYS A 33 2.16 -5.14 5.08
N MET A 34 2.94 -4.41 4.29
CA MET A 34 2.43 -3.72 3.11
C MET A 34 1.94 -4.69 2.03
N ILE A 35 2.63 -5.82 1.82
CA ILE A 35 2.16 -6.89 0.92
C ILE A 35 0.84 -7.47 1.42
N ASP A 36 0.71 -7.72 2.72
CA ASP A 36 -0.52 -8.23 3.32
C ASP A 36 -1.67 -7.24 3.13
N LEU A 37 -1.42 -5.94 3.32
CA LEU A 37 -2.40 -4.89 3.07
C LEU A 37 -2.81 -4.81 1.59
N LEU A 38 -1.87 -4.91 0.64
CA LEU A 38 -2.18 -4.96 -0.80
C LEU A 38 -3.04 -6.18 -1.15
N ASN A 39 -2.77 -7.34 -0.54
CA ASN A 39 -3.57 -8.56 -0.75
C ASN A 39 -4.97 -8.46 -0.13
N GLY A 40 -5.12 -7.75 0.99
CA GLY A 40 -6.40 -7.51 1.63
C GLY A 40 -7.24 -6.43 0.94
N PHE A 41 -6.57 -5.42 0.39
CA PHE A 41 -7.17 -4.24 -0.22
C PHE A 41 -8.19 -4.56 -1.33
N VAL A 42 -7.90 -5.55 -2.17
CA VAL A 42 -8.78 -5.96 -3.28
C VAL A 42 -10.14 -6.50 -2.83
N LYS A 43 -10.33 -6.76 -1.53
CA LYS A 43 -11.59 -7.24 -0.96
C LYS A 43 -12.56 -6.10 -0.60
N PHE A 44 -12.09 -4.85 -0.58
CA PHE A 44 -12.89 -3.70 -0.21
C PHE A 44 -13.48 -3.06 -1.46
N GLU A 45 -14.78 -3.26 -1.67
CA GLU A 45 -15.53 -2.80 -2.83
C GLU A 45 -15.55 -1.26 -2.94
N GLU A 46 -15.54 -0.56 -1.81
CA GLU A 46 -15.54 0.90 -1.74
C GLU A 46 -14.27 1.54 -2.34
N TYR A 47 -13.21 0.75 -2.57
CA TYR A 47 -11.95 1.20 -3.17
C TYR A 47 -11.72 0.65 -4.58
N LYS A 48 -12.75 0.13 -5.26
CA LYS A 48 -12.64 -0.14 -6.70
C LYS A 48 -12.27 1.15 -7.45
N PRO A 49 -11.38 1.10 -8.47
CA PRO A 49 -10.91 -0.09 -9.18
C PRO A 49 -9.61 -0.71 -8.62
N HIS A 50 -9.27 -0.48 -7.35
CA HIS A 50 -8.10 -1.03 -6.68
C HIS A 50 -6.75 -0.59 -7.26
N MET A 51 -6.62 0.68 -7.64
CA MET A 51 -5.37 1.24 -8.15
C MET A 51 -4.58 1.92 -7.03
N ARG A 52 -3.39 2.42 -7.36
CA ARG A 52 -2.47 3.10 -6.42
C ARG A 52 -3.16 4.23 -5.66
N LYS A 53 -3.99 5.03 -6.36
CA LYS A 53 -4.71 6.15 -5.75
C LYS A 53 -5.65 5.66 -4.66
N GLU A 54 -6.44 4.64 -4.95
CA GLU A 54 -7.40 4.08 -4.00
C GLU A 54 -6.70 3.34 -2.86
N PHE A 55 -5.54 2.73 -3.12
CA PHE A 55 -4.73 2.15 -2.03
C PHE A 55 -4.20 3.21 -1.07
N TYR A 56 -3.81 4.39 -1.57
CA TYR A 56 -3.43 5.49 -0.69
C TYR A 56 -4.62 5.98 0.13
N GLN A 57 -5.79 6.13 -0.50
CA GLN A 57 -7.00 6.46 0.22
C GLN A 57 -7.35 5.43 1.29
N TYR A 58 -7.22 4.13 1.00
CA TYR A 58 -7.40 3.06 1.98
C TYR A 58 -6.44 3.15 3.17
N ILE A 59 -5.17 3.51 2.94
CA ILE A 59 -4.20 3.71 4.02
C ILE A 59 -4.66 4.84 4.93
N ASP A 60 -5.07 5.97 4.36
CA ASP A 60 -5.50 7.16 5.08
C ASP A 60 -6.81 6.91 5.84
N ASP A 61 -7.84 6.39 5.16
CA ASP A 61 -9.17 6.17 5.73
C ASP A 61 -9.18 5.13 6.86
N LYS A 62 -8.30 4.13 6.80
CA LYS A 62 -8.22 3.05 7.80
C LYS A 62 -7.08 3.21 8.79
N ASN A 63 -6.27 4.26 8.67
CA ASN A 63 -5.00 4.40 9.39
C ASN A 63 -4.15 3.12 9.33
N ALA A 64 -4.09 2.49 8.15
CA ALA A 64 -3.60 1.12 7.99
C ALA A 64 -2.11 0.94 8.38
N PHE A 65 -1.35 2.05 8.43
CA PHE A 65 0.08 2.06 8.73
C PHE A 65 0.41 2.45 10.19
N ASP A 66 -0.57 2.68 11.06
CA ASP A 66 -0.32 3.08 12.45
C ASP A 66 0.49 2.07 13.24
N SER A 67 0.28 0.77 12.97
CA SER A 67 1.02 -0.31 13.64
C SER A 67 2.44 -0.55 13.10
N MET A 68 2.88 0.22 12.10
CA MET A 68 4.19 0.04 11.46
C MET A 68 5.29 0.82 12.17
N GLU A 69 6.53 0.32 12.07
CA GLU A 69 7.71 1.02 12.58
C GLU A 69 7.90 2.36 11.83
N ALA A 70 8.21 3.43 12.58
CA ALA A 70 8.66 4.70 12.04
C ALA A 70 10.13 4.62 11.60
#